data_AF-A0A7Y2IBM5-F1
#
_entry.id   AF-A0A7Y2IBM5-F1
#
_cell.length_a   1.000
_cell.length_b   1.000
_cell.length_c   1.000
_cell.angle_alpha   90.00
_cell.angle_beta   90.00
_cell.angle_gamma   90.00
#
_symmetry.space_group_name_H-M   'P 1'
#
loop_
_entity.id
_entity.type
_entity.pdbx_description
1 polymer ?
#
loop_
_entity_poly.entity_id
_entity_poly.type
_entity_poly.pdbx_seq_one_letter_code
_entity_poly.pdbx_strand_id
1 'polypeptide(L)'
;MVVPGYPHHVTQRGVRRQRTFFDEHDYRLYRRLATELLQEASLRIWAYCLMPNHIHAVVVPENPHSLAQFFGPLHKRYAQFTNHRHEWTGHLWQARFFSVVMDEGHTLAAMRYVECNPVRSGLVETPQDWPWSSVRGHLGIVDDPLVDETAPTVLVPEWRKYIRAQVDEGDLDSLRRQTGTGRPDGEPGFIAAIERISGRRIRAQRAGRKRGTQHA
;
A
#
# COMPACT_ATOMS: atom_id res chain seq x y z
N MET A 1 5.29 5.27 -10.65
CA MET A 1 5.70 4.41 -11.78
C MET A 1 5.05 3.05 -11.55
N VAL A 2 4.64 2.35 -12.61
CA VAL A 2 3.98 1.03 -12.53
C VAL A 2 4.76 0.06 -13.40
N VAL A 3 5.20 -1.05 -12.82
CA VAL A 3 5.99 -2.09 -13.50
C VAL A 3 5.19 -3.40 -13.48
N PRO A 4 4.67 -3.86 -14.63
CA PRO A 4 3.91 -5.11 -14.70
C PRO A 4 4.70 -6.31 -14.16
N GLY A 5 4.03 -7.21 -13.44
CA GLY A 5 4.59 -8.44 -12.89
C GLY A 5 5.42 -8.27 -11.61
N TYR A 6 5.76 -7.03 -11.22
CA TYR A 6 6.53 -6.77 -9.99
C TYR A 6 5.63 -6.28 -8.86
N PRO A 7 5.87 -6.69 -7.61
CA PRO A 7 5.15 -6.16 -6.46
C PRO A 7 5.31 -4.65 -6.29
N HIS A 8 4.21 -4.00 -5.93
CA HIS A 8 4.15 -2.57 -5.62
C HIS A 8 3.54 -2.39 -4.25
N HIS A 9 4.23 -1.63 -3.38
CA HIS A 9 3.59 -1.07 -2.20
C HIS A 9 2.83 0.19 -2.58
N VAL A 10 1.53 0.17 -2.36
CA VAL A 10 0.61 1.27 -2.61
C VAL A 10 0.17 1.85 -1.28
N THR A 11 0.18 3.18 -1.19
CA THR A 11 -0.33 3.93 -0.04
C THR A 11 -1.26 5.04 -0.52
N GLN A 12 -2.39 5.21 0.16
CA GLN A 12 -3.30 6.35 -0.04
C GLN A 12 -3.71 6.89 1.33
N ARG A 13 -3.77 8.22 1.48
CA ARG A 13 -3.97 8.87 2.78
C ARG A 13 -5.00 9.98 2.72
N GLY A 14 -5.75 10.16 3.80
CA GLY A 14 -6.68 11.25 3.97
C GLY A 14 -6.02 12.61 3.89
N VAL A 15 -6.77 13.59 3.37
CA VAL A 15 -6.33 14.99 3.33
C VAL A 15 -5.93 15.45 4.74
N ARG A 16 -4.81 16.17 4.86
CA ARG A 16 -4.27 16.62 6.16
C ARG A 16 -4.08 15.48 7.19
N ARG A 17 -3.91 14.23 6.74
CA ARG A 17 -3.83 13.02 7.58
C ARG A 17 -5.09 12.78 8.44
N GLN A 18 -6.21 13.38 8.08
CA GLN A 18 -7.48 13.19 8.74
C GLN A 18 -8.02 11.77 8.50
N ARG A 19 -8.91 11.34 9.41
CA ARG A 19 -9.60 10.06 9.26
C ARG A 19 -10.36 10.01 7.94
N THR A 20 -10.33 8.84 7.33
CA THR A 20 -11.03 8.49 6.10
C THR A 20 -12.05 7.40 6.35
N PHE A 21 -11.85 6.58 7.39
CA PHE A 21 -12.77 5.57 7.87
C PHE A 21 -13.25 5.96 9.27
N PHE A 22 -14.54 6.24 9.38
CA PHE A 22 -15.17 6.82 10.57
C PHE A 22 -15.82 5.75 11.44
N ASP A 23 -16.35 4.71 10.81
CA ASP A 23 -16.95 3.56 11.47
C ASP A 23 -16.76 2.26 10.66
N GLU A 24 -17.32 1.17 11.17
CA GLU A 24 -17.27 -0.14 10.53
C GLU A 24 -17.95 -0.18 9.15
N HIS A 25 -19.00 0.62 8.94
CA HIS A 25 -19.70 0.66 7.65
C HIS A 25 -18.74 1.13 6.54
N ASP A 26 -17.91 2.11 6.83
CA ASP A 26 -16.92 2.64 5.89
C ASP A 26 -15.89 1.60 5.44
N TYR A 27 -15.36 0.80 6.37
CA TYR A 27 -14.42 -0.27 6.03
C TYR A 27 -15.08 -1.36 5.19
N ARG A 28 -16.31 -1.76 5.54
CA ARG A 28 -17.08 -2.76 4.78
C ARG A 28 -17.41 -2.25 3.38
N LEU A 29 -17.79 -0.99 3.24
CA LEU A 29 -18.05 -0.36 1.94
C LEU A 29 -16.79 -0.35 1.08
N TYR A 30 -15.65 0.08 1.64
CA TYR A 30 -14.39 0.12 0.90
C TYR A 30 -14.00 -1.27 0.39
N ARG A 31 -14.08 -2.29 1.25
CA ARG A 31 -13.81 -3.68 0.85
C ARG A 31 -14.75 -4.15 -0.25
N ARG A 32 -16.05 -3.88 -0.14
CA ARG A 32 -17.04 -4.23 -1.18
C ARG A 32 -16.70 -3.60 -2.53
N LEU A 33 -16.47 -2.28 -2.56
CA LEU A 33 -16.10 -1.55 -3.77
C LEU A 33 -14.79 -2.09 -4.37
N ALA A 34 -13.82 -2.43 -3.51
CA ALA A 34 -12.55 -3.01 -3.94
C ALA A 34 -12.78 -4.40 -4.57
N THR A 35 -13.60 -5.25 -3.96
CA THR A 35 -13.91 -6.60 -4.49
C THR A 35 -14.60 -6.50 -5.85
N GLU A 36 -15.60 -5.62 -5.99
CA GLU A 36 -16.29 -5.39 -7.26
C GLU A 36 -15.32 -4.94 -8.36
N LEU A 37 -14.45 -3.96 -8.05
CA LEU A 37 -13.49 -3.43 -9.02
C LEU A 37 -12.35 -4.40 -9.33
N LEU A 38 -12.03 -5.33 -8.42
CA LEU A 38 -10.97 -6.32 -8.63
C LEU A 38 -11.36 -7.33 -9.71
N GLN A 39 -12.66 -7.65 -9.85
CA GLN A 39 -13.16 -8.60 -10.85
C GLN A 39 -12.86 -8.18 -12.30
N GLU A 40 -12.77 -6.87 -12.55
CA GLU A 40 -12.51 -6.30 -13.87
C GLU A 40 -11.06 -5.79 -14.00
N ALA A 41 -10.29 -5.78 -12.91
CA ALA A 41 -8.95 -5.24 -12.89
C ALA A 41 -7.91 -6.34 -13.14
N SER A 42 -6.96 -6.08 -14.05
CA SER A 42 -5.77 -6.91 -14.23
C SER A 42 -4.75 -6.65 -13.12
N LEU A 43 -5.13 -6.92 -11.87
CA LEU A 43 -4.38 -6.61 -10.66
C LEU A 43 -4.57 -7.71 -9.62
N ARG A 44 -3.48 -8.16 -9.01
CA ARG A 44 -3.53 -9.07 -7.86
C ARG A 44 -3.17 -8.31 -6.59
N ILE A 45 -3.87 -8.57 -5.49
CA ILE A 45 -3.57 -7.97 -4.18
C ILE A 45 -2.98 -9.08 -3.31
N TRP A 46 -1.74 -8.87 -2.87
CA TRP A 46 -1.00 -9.81 -2.04
C TRP A 46 -1.15 -9.51 -0.55
N ALA A 47 -1.31 -8.25 -0.17
CA ALA A 47 -1.62 -7.87 1.22
C ALA A 47 -2.31 -6.51 1.24
N TYR A 48 -3.12 -6.25 2.27
CA TYR A 48 -3.67 -4.91 2.51
C TYR A 48 -3.93 -4.65 3.99
N CYS A 49 -3.98 -3.38 4.35
CA CYS A 49 -4.45 -2.92 5.65
C CYS A 49 -5.12 -1.55 5.50
N LEU A 50 -6.38 -1.47 5.93
CA LEU A 50 -7.14 -0.22 6.02
C LEU A 50 -6.94 0.34 7.43
N MET A 51 -6.27 1.49 7.51
CA MET A 51 -6.03 2.24 8.74
C MET A 51 -7.03 3.40 8.83
N PRO A 52 -7.33 3.95 10.03
CA PRO A 52 -8.34 5.00 10.17
C PRO A 52 -8.19 6.22 9.26
N ASN A 53 -6.97 6.57 8.85
CA ASN A 53 -6.67 7.73 7.98
C ASN A 53 -5.90 7.40 6.70
N HIS A 54 -5.60 6.13 6.41
CA HIS A 54 -4.87 5.74 5.20
C HIS A 54 -5.05 4.25 4.90
N ILE A 55 -4.61 3.83 3.72
CA ILE A 55 -4.51 2.42 3.36
C ILE A 55 -3.07 2.09 3.02
N HIS A 56 -2.71 0.84 3.22
CA HIS A 56 -1.55 0.21 2.64
C HIS A 56 -1.97 -1.04 1.86
N ALA A 57 -1.33 -1.29 0.72
CA ALA A 57 -1.52 -2.51 -0.05
C ALA A 57 -0.23 -2.95 -0.72
N VAL A 58 0.02 -4.24 -0.79
CA VAL A 58 1.03 -4.86 -1.66
C VAL A 58 0.27 -5.49 -2.81
N VAL A 59 0.57 -5.07 -4.04
CA VAL A 59 -0.18 -5.47 -5.23
C VAL A 59 0.75 -5.80 -6.39
N VAL A 60 0.33 -6.70 -7.28
CA VAL A 60 1.07 -7.06 -8.49
C VAL A 60 0.23 -6.67 -9.72
N PRO A 61 0.56 -5.56 -10.41
CA PRO A 61 -0.14 -5.16 -11.61
C PRO A 61 0.25 -6.07 -12.78
N GLU A 62 -0.71 -6.46 -13.62
CA GLU A 62 -0.43 -7.23 -14.84
C GLU A 62 -0.09 -6.35 -16.04
N ASN A 63 -0.45 -5.06 -15.99
CA ASN A 63 -0.14 -4.09 -17.02
C ASN A 63 0.14 -2.69 -16.42
N PRO A 64 0.70 -1.73 -17.21
CA PRO A 64 1.10 -0.42 -16.68
C PRO A 64 -0.07 0.46 -16.18
N HIS A 65 -1.31 0.12 -16.53
CA HIS A 65 -2.51 0.87 -16.18
C HIS A 65 -3.30 0.24 -15.02
N SER A 66 -3.01 -1.01 -14.63
CA SER A 66 -3.74 -1.78 -13.61
C SER A 66 -3.98 -0.99 -12.32
N LEU A 67 -2.94 -0.33 -11.77
CA LEU A 67 -3.09 0.46 -10.54
C LEU A 67 -4.03 1.65 -10.72
N ALA A 68 -3.98 2.31 -11.87
CA ALA A 68 -4.84 3.46 -12.16
C ALA A 68 -6.30 3.03 -12.38
N GLN A 69 -6.50 1.93 -13.11
CA GLN A 69 -7.80 1.35 -13.39
C GLN A 69 -8.48 0.80 -12.13
N PHE A 70 -7.72 0.34 -11.15
CA PHE A 70 -8.25 -0.13 -9.87
C PHE A 70 -8.42 1.00 -8.84
N PHE A 71 -7.32 1.63 -8.41
CA PHE A 71 -7.36 2.60 -7.31
C PHE A 71 -8.02 3.93 -7.69
N GLY A 72 -8.05 4.29 -8.98
CA GLY A 72 -8.72 5.49 -9.46
C GLY A 72 -10.23 5.48 -9.15
N PRO A 73 -11.01 4.56 -9.75
CA PRO A 73 -12.43 4.46 -9.45
C PRO A 73 -12.72 4.08 -8.00
N LEU A 74 -11.91 3.22 -7.36
CA LEU A 74 -12.10 2.84 -5.96
C LEU A 74 -12.09 4.06 -5.03
N HIS A 75 -11.01 4.86 -5.10
CA HIS A 75 -10.88 6.04 -4.26
C HIS A 75 -11.90 7.13 -4.60
N LYS A 76 -12.28 7.26 -5.88
CA LYS A 76 -13.32 8.19 -6.32
C LYS A 76 -14.69 7.81 -5.75
N ARG A 77 -15.14 6.57 -5.96
CA ARG A 77 -16.45 6.07 -5.51
C ARG A 77 -16.56 6.16 -3.98
N TYR A 78 -15.52 5.73 -3.27
CA TYR A 78 -15.48 5.83 -1.82
C TYR A 78 -15.57 7.29 -1.34
N ALA A 79 -14.77 8.19 -1.91
CA ALA A 79 -14.81 9.61 -1.53
C ALA A 79 -16.17 10.25 -1.81
N GLN A 80 -16.81 9.91 -2.93
CA GLN A 80 -18.16 10.40 -3.25
C GLN A 80 -19.19 9.92 -2.22
N PHE A 81 -19.14 8.64 -1.84
CA PHE A 81 -20.04 8.10 -0.82
C PHE A 81 -19.84 8.78 0.53
N THR A 82 -18.60 8.88 1.01
CA THR A 82 -18.26 9.52 2.28
C THR A 82 -18.68 11.00 2.28
N ASN A 83 -18.37 11.74 1.22
CA ASN A 83 -18.76 13.15 1.11
C ASN A 83 -20.29 13.32 1.12
N HIS A 84 -21.02 12.46 0.41
CA HIS A 84 -22.48 12.49 0.42
C HIS A 84 -23.04 12.18 1.82
N ARG A 85 -22.53 11.12 2.47
CA ARG A 85 -22.97 10.69 3.81
C ARG A 85 -22.74 11.76 4.89
N HIS A 86 -21.67 12.55 4.78
CA HIS A 86 -21.30 13.57 5.75
C HIS A 86 -21.64 15.00 5.32
N GLU A 87 -22.33 15.18 4.18
CA GLU A 87 -22.66 16.50 3.62
C GLU A 87 -21.41 17.39 3.40
N TRP A 88 -20.29 16.77 3.04
CA TRP A 88 -19.01 17.46 2.84
C TRP A 88 -18.76 17.84 1.39
N THR A 89 -17.94 18.88 1.22
CA THR A 89 -17.38 19.28 -0.06
C THR A 89 -15.85 19.19 -0.04
N GLY A 90 -15.24 18.96 -1.20
CA GLY A 90 -13.79 18.90 -1.35
C GLY A 90 -13.20 17.47 -1.35
N HIS A 91 -11.89 17.39 -1.14
CA HIS A 91 -11.13 16.16 -1.29
C HIS A 91 -11.06 15.36 0.01
N LEU A 92 -11.50 14.10 -0.02
CA LEU A 92 -11.27 13.16 1.08
C LEU A 92 -9.80 12.71 1.12
N TRP A 93 -9.22 12.40 -0.04
CA TRP A 93 -7.85 11.92 -0.18
C TRP A 93 -6.88 13.07 -0.46
N GLN A 94 -5.65 12.97 0.04
CA GLN A 94 -4.65 14.05 -0.11
C GLN A 94 -4.20 14.25 -1.57
N ALA A 95 -4.17 13.18 -2.36
CA ALA A 95 -3.68 13.15 -3.73
C ALA A 95 -4.14 11.86 -4.42
N ARG A 96 -3.59 11.56 -5.60
CA ARG A 96 -3.58 10.20 -6.12
C ARG A 96 -2.78 9.29 -5.17
N PHE A 97 -3.04 7.98 -5.24
CA PHE A 97 -2.23 6.98 -4.56
C PHE A 97 -0.74 7.10 -4.92
N PHE A 98 0.11 6.74 -3.97
CA PHE A 98 1.55 6.56 -4.16
C PHE A 98 1.84 5.08 -4.41
N SER A 99 2.79 4.78 -5.28
CA SER A 99 3.24 3.41 -5.55
C SER A 99 4.76 3.32 -5.61
N VAL A 100 5.31 2.33 -4.92
CA VAL A 100 6.73 1.99 -4.85
C VAL A 100 6.90 0.56 -5.34
N VAL A 101 7.68 0.34 -6.40
CA VAL A 101 8.01 -1.02 -6.85
C VAL A 101 9.04 -1.64 -5.91
N MET A 102 8.91 -2.95 -5.68
CA MET A 102 9.75 -3.73 -4.76
C MET A 102 10.27 -4.98 -5.46
N ASP A 103 11.42 -5.47 -5.01
CA ASP A 103 11.92 -6.80 -5.34
C ASP A 103 11.29 -7.88 -4.43
N GLU A 104 11.58 -9.15 -4.70
CA GLU A 104 11.04 -10.28 -3.94
C GLU A 104 11.42 -10.25 -2.46
N GLY A 105 12.67 -9.91 -2.13
CA GLY A 105 13.17 -9.86 -0.75
C GLY A 105 12.47 -8.80 0.10
N HIS A 106 12.26 -7.61 -0.48
CA HIS A 106 11.55 -6.52 0.20
C HIS A 106 10.04 -6.73 0.25
N THR A 107 9.47 -7.52 -0.67
CA THR A 107 8.02 -7.76 -0.73
C THR A 107 7.50 -8.46 0.51
N LEU A 108 8.20 -9.49 0.98
CA LEU A 108 7.84 -10.22 2.19
C LEU A 108 7.81 -9.30 3.43
N ALA A 109 8.86 -8.50 3.60
CA ALA A 109 8.96 -7.54 4.70
C ALA A 109 7.87 -6.47 4.60
N ALA A 110 7.54 -6.02 3.39
CA ALA A 110 6.45 -5.07 3.15
C ALA A 110 5.08 -5.66 3.49
N MET A 111 4.78 -6.89 3.10
CA MET A 111 3.53 -7.57 3.46
C MET A 111 3.36 -7.66 4.99
N ARG A 112 4.42 -8.06 5.71
CA ARG A 112 4.41 -8.08 7.18
C ARG A 112 4.25 -6.69 7.78
N TYR A 113 4.94 -5.68 7.23
CA TYR A 113 4.77 -4.29 7.65
C TYR A 113 3.32 -3.84 7.50
N VAL A 114 2.66 -4.18 6.38
CA VAL A 114 1.28 -3.81 6.10
C VAL A 114 0.34 -4.41 7.14
N GLU A 115 0.49 -5.70 7.44
CA GLU A 115 -0.38 -6.41 8.38
C GLU A 115 -0.12 -6.09 9.85
N CYS A 116 1.13 -5.77 10.21
CA CYS A 116 1.48 -5.35 11.57
C CYS A 116 1.26 -3.85 11.83
N ASN A 117 0.83 -3.07 10.82
CA ASN A 117 0.64 -1.63 10.97
C ASN A 117 -0.34 -1.24 12.10
N PRO A 118 -1.49 -1.94 12.28
CA PRO A 118 -2.42 -1.67 13.38
C PRO A 118 -1.76 -1.79 14.75
N VAL A 119 -0.99 -2.86 14.98
CA VAL A 119 -0.24 -3.09 16.22
C VAL A 119 0.75 -1.96 16.48
N ARG A 120 1.54 -1.60 15.46
CA ARG A 120 2.53 -0.51 15.55
C ARG A 120 1.89 0.85 15.88
N SER A 121 0.66 1.06 15.43
CA SER A 121 -0.09 2.29 15.72
C SER A 121 -0.83 2.25 17.06
N GLY A 122 -0.72 1.16 17.82
CA GLY A 122 -1.40 0.97 19.10
C GLY A 122 -2.91 0.78 18.99
N LEU A 123 -3.42 0.38 17.81
CA LEU A 123 -4.86 0.14 17.61
C LEU A 123 -5.30 -1.22 18.19
N VAL A 124 -4.41 -2.21 18.17
CA VAL A 124 -4.65 -3.58 18.64
C VAL A 124 -3.36 -4.19 19.18
N GLU A 125 -3.46 -5.24 19.99
CA GLU A 125 -2.29 -5.94 20.54
C GLU A 125 -1.67 -6.93 19.55
N THR A 126 -2.49 -7.63 18.78
CA THR A 126 -2.03 -8.60 17.77
C THR A 126 -2.57 -8.29 16.38
N PRO A 127 -1.85 -8.65 15.29
CA PRO A 127 -2.30 -8.31 13.93
C PRO A 127 -3.70 -8.82 13.61
N GLN A 128 -4.03 -10.06 14.01
CA GLN A 128 -5.33 -10.68 13.73
C GLN A 128 -6.53 -10.00 14.42
N ASP A 129 -6.30 -9.18 15.44
CA ASP A 129 -7.35 -8.44 16.13
C ASP A 129 -7.84 -7.24 15.30
N TRP A 130 -7.11 -6.85 14.25
CA TRP A 130 -7.55 -5.84 13.30
C TRP A 130 -8.29 -6.47 12.11
N PRO A 131 -9.64 -6.39 12.04
CA PRO A 131 -10.43 -7.08 11.02
C PRO A 131 -10.31 -6.46 9.63
N TRP A 132 -9.69 -5.29 9.50
CA TRP A 132 -9.60 -4.52 8.25
C TRP A 132 -8.24 -4.69 7.55
N SER A 133 -7.68 -5.90 7.59
CA SER A 133 -6.44 -6.27 6.92
C SER A 133 -6.48 -7.70 6.38
N SER A 134 -5.55 -8.02 5.47
CA SER A 134 -5.41 -9.34 4.84
C SER A 134 -4.95 -10.45 5.80
N VAL A 135 -4.48 -10.12 7.00
CA VAL A 135 -3.83 -11.09 7.90
C VAL A 135 -4.74 -12.25 8.28
N ARG A 136 -6.04 -11.99 8.44
CA ARG A 136 -7.00 -13.04 8.79
C ARG A 136 -7.21 -14.01 7.63
N GLY A 137 -7.15 -13.51 6.38
CA GLY A 137 -7.13 -14.34 5.17
C GLY A 137 -5.86 -15.20 5.13
N HIS A 138 -4.69 -14.59 5.28
CA HIS A 138 -3.41 -15.32 5.27
C HIS A 138 -3.25 -16.34 6.41
N LEU A 139 -3.94 -16.13 7.53
CA LEU A 139 -3.95 -17.07 8.65
C LEU A 139 -5.01 -18.18 8.51
N GLY A 140 -5.83 -18.15 7.46
CA GLY A 140 -6.92 -19.09 7.21
C GLY A 140 -8.10 -18.95 8.17
N ILE A 141 -8.26 -17.77 8.79
CA ILE A 141 -9.34 -17.49 9.75
C ILE A 141 -10.64 -17.13 9.01
N VAL A 142 -10.52 -16.47 7.87
CA VAL A 142 -11.62 -16.07 6.99
C VAL A 142 -11.22 -16.31 5.54
N ASP A 143 -12.20 -16.55 4.68
CA ASP A 143 -12.05 -16.39 3.24
C ASP A 143 -12.07 -14.89 2.91
N ASP A 144 -11.02 -14.38 2.24
CA ASP A 144 -10.89 -12.96 1.89
C ASP A 144 -10.80 -12.78 0.37
N PRO A 145 -11.90 -12.42 -0.31
CA PRO A 145 -11.96 -12.36 -1.78
C PRO A 145 -11.12 -11.24 -2.39
N LEU A 146 -10.55 -10.36 -1.56
CA LEU A 146 -9.61 -9.34 -2.02
C LEU A 146 -8.21 -9.89 -2.22
N VAL A 147 -7.84 -10.98 -1.54
CA VAL A 147 -6.46 -11.43 -1.45
C VAL A 147 -6.24 -12.60 -2.40
N ASP A 148 -5.15 -12.54 -3.16
CA ASP A 148 -4.64 -13.70 -3.87
C ASP A 148 -4.02 -14.66 -2.84
N GLU A 149 -4.74 -15.74 -2.49
CA GLU A 149 -4.33 -16.73 -1.49
C GLU A 149 -3.01 -17.43 -1.82
N THR A 150 -2.57 -17.37 -3.09
CA THR A 150 -1.26 -17.90 -3.48
C THR A 150 -0.10 -17.00 -3.05
N ALA A 151 -0.37 -15.72 -2.71
CA ALA A 151 0.67 -14.74 -2.41
C ALA A 151 1.56 -15.11 -1.21
N PRO A 152 1.02 -15.51 -0.04
CA PRO A 152 1.86 -15.90 1.11
C PRO A 152 2.60 -17.19 0.85
N THR A 153 1.98 -18.16 0.17
CA THR A 153 2.54 -19.50 -0.06
C THR A 153 3.63 -19.51 -1.13
N VAL A 154 3.60 -18.57 -2.08
CA VAL A 154 4.69 -18.35 -3.04
C VAL A 154 5.96 -17.84 -2.36
N LEU A 155 5.86 -17.12 -1.23
CA LEU A 155 7.00 -16.46 -0.58
C LEU A 155 7.44 -17.12 0.73
N VAL A 156 6.51 -17.59 1.57
CA VAL A 156 6.80 -18.22 2.88
C VAL A 156 5.75 -19.28 3.23
N PRO A 157 6.10 -20.58 3.27
CA PRO A 157 5.19 -21.65 3.66
C PRO A 157 4.60 -21.50 5.08
N GLU A 158 5.29 -20.78 5.98
CA GLU A 158 4.94 -20.59 7.40
C GLU A 158 4.62 -19.12 7.74
N TRP A 159 3.73 -18.47 6.97
CA TRP A 159 3.35 -17.04 7.20
C TRP A 159 2.99 -16.75 8.66
N ARG A 160 2.23 -17.66 9.29
CA ARG A 160 1.83 -17.57 10.70
C ARG A 160 3.02 -17.45 11.65
N LYS A 161 4.10 -18.18 11.41
CA LYS A 161 5.33 -18.11 12.22
C LYS A 161 6.08 -16.81 11.94
N TYR A 162 6.14 -16.41 10.67
CA TYR A 162 6.85 -15.19 10.24
C TYR A 162 6.22 -13.92 10.84
N ILE A 163 4.89 -13.78 10.79
CA ILE A 163 4.23 -12.57 11.30
C ILE A 163 4.32 -12.44 12.82
N ARG A 164 4.37 -13.57 13.55
CA ARG A 164 4.50 -13.62 15.01
C ARG A 164 5.92 -13.51 15.53
N ALA A 165 6.93 -13.69 14.68
CA ALA A 165 8.31 -13.49 15.09
C ALA A 165 8.49 -12.05 15.59
N GLN A 166 9.47 -11.80 16.47
CA GLN A 166 9.89 -10.41 16.72
C GLN A 166 10.49 -9.84 15.44
N VAL A 167 10.23 -8.56 15.18
CA VAL A 167 10.85 -7.82 14.07
C VAL A 167 11.85 -6.87 14.71
N ASP A 168 13.01 -6.70 14.08
CA ASP A 168 13.86 -5.55 14.39
C ASP A 168 13.11 -4.26 13.99
N GLU A 169 12.97 -3.32 14.94
CA GLU A 169 12.37 -2.03 14.69
C GLU A 169 13.13 -1.23 13.61
N GLY A 170 14.43 -1.48 13.44
CA GLY A 170 15.28 -0.84 12.43
C GLY A 170 14.84 -1.12 10.99
N ASP A 171 14.56 -2.39 10.66
CA ASP A 171 14.10 -2.82 9.32
C ASP A 171 12.73 -2.19 8.98
N LEU A 172 11.86 -2.15 9.98
CA LEU A 172 10.51 -1.59 9.88
C LEU A 172 10.47 -0.08 9.72
N ASP A 173 11.46 0.63 10.24
CA ASP A 173 11.61 2.08 10.08
C ASP A 173 12.26 2.47 8.75
N SER A 174 13.09 1.59 8.17
CA SER A 174 13.54 1.74 6.78
C SER A 174 12.35 1.72 5.82
N LEU A 175 11.50 0.69 5.92
CA LEU A 175 10.25 0.56 5.15
C LEU A 175 9.33 1.78 5.33
N ARG A 176 9.17 2.28 6.56
CA ARG A 176 8.35 3.48 6.83
C ARG A 176 8.87 4.73 6.11
N ARG A 177 10.19 4.97 6.14
CA ARG A 177 10.81 6.15 5.52
C ARG A 177 10.69 6.11 3.99
N GLN A 178 10.79 4.92 3.41
CA GLN A 178 10.69 4.69 1.97
C GLN A 178 9.25 4.89 1.47
N THR A 179 8.27 4.33 2.19
CA THR A 179 6.84 4.37 1.82
C THR A 179 6.21 5.75 1.98
N GLY A 180 6.76 6.61 2.86
CA GLY A 180 6.35 8.01 3.00
C GLY A 180 6.85 8.96 1.90
N THR A 181 7.83 8.57 1.09
CA THR A 181 8.46 9.44 0.06
C THR A 181 8.17 9.02 -1.39
N GLY A 182 7.56 7.85 -1.60
CA GLY A 182 7.22 7.35 -2.94
C GLY A 182 8.43 6.91 -3.77
N ARG A 183 9.55 6.57 -3.13
CA ARG A 183 10.82 6.19 -3.78
C ARG A 183 10.94 4.66 -3.91
N PRO A 184 11.33 4.11 -5.09
CA PRO A 184 11.61 2.69 -5.30
C PRO A 184 12.62 2.12 -4.31
N ASP A 185 12.40 0.88 -3.88
CA ASP A 185 13.32 0.13 -3.01
C ASP A 185 13.98 -1.02 -3.76
N GLY A 186 15.23 -1.32 -3.42
CA GLY A 186 15.99 -2.46 -3.93
C GLY A 186 17.47 -2.18 -4.15
N GLU A 187 18.26 -3.25 -4.25
CA GLU A 187 19.70 -3.19 -4.52
C GLU A 187 20.01 -2.31 -5.75
N PRO A 188 21.19 -1.66 -5.86
CA PRO A 188 21.52 -0.80 -6.99
C PRO A 188 21.32 -1.46 -8.37
N GLY A 189 21.43 -2.79 -8.43
CA GLY A 189 21.11 -3.61 -9.61
C GLY A 189 19.61 -3.71 -9.91
N PHE A 190 18.76 -3.84 -8.89
CA PHE A 190 17.30 -3.82 -9.04
C PHE A 190 16.82 -2.44 -9.51
N ILE A 191 17.30 -1.35 -8.90
CA ILE A 191 16.97 0.01 -9.33
C ILE A 191 17.38 0.23 -10.78
N ALA A 192 18.58 -0.22 -11.19
CA ALA A 192 19.02 -0.11 -12.59
C ALA A 192 18.20 -0.99 -13.56
N ALA A 193 17.75 -2.17 -13.13
CA ALA A 193 16.86 -3.03 -13.92
C ALA A 193 15.49 -2.37 -14.11
N ILE A 194 14.92 -1.78 -13.05
CA ILE A 194 13.67 -1.05 -13.11
C ILE A 194 13.79 0.23 -13.96
N GLU A 195 14.90 0.98 -13.89
CA GLU A 195 15.15 2.12 -14.79
C GLU A 195 15.16 1.69 -16.27
N ARG A 196 15.73 0.52 -16.56
CA ARG A 196 15.79 -0.06 -17.92
C ARG A 196 14.42 -0.52 -18.41
N ILE A 197 13.64 -1.18 -17.56
CA ILE A 197 12.30 -1.70 -17.87
C ILE A 197 11.30 -0.54 -18.01
N SER A 198 11.38 0.45 -17.13
CA SER A 198 10.43 1.58 -17.11
C SER A 198 10.76 2.71 -18.08
N GLY A 199 11.98 2.72 -18.63
CA GLY A 199 12.50 3.83 -19.45
C GLY A 199 12.65 5.16 -18.69
N ARG A 200 12.54 5.15 -17.35
CA ARG A 200 12.59 6.33 -16.49
C ARG A 200 13.79 6.25 -15.55
N ARG A 201 14.54 7.34 -15.41
CA ARG A 201 15.60 7.46 -14.39
C ARG A 201 14.99 7.72 -13.01
N ILE A 202 15.42 6.95 -12.04
CA ILE A 202 14.95 6.87 -10.65
C ILE A 202 16.00 7.43 -9.68
N ARG A 203 17.29 7.38 -10.04
CA ARG A 203 18.37 7.94 -9.21
C ARG A 203 18.23 9.45 -9.01
N ALA A 204 18.40 9.90 -7.77
CA ALA A 204 18.46 11.32 -7.44
C ALA A 204 19.70 11.97 -8.06
N GLN A 205 19.53 13.09 -8.75
CA GLN A 205 20.64 14.01 -8.97
C GLN A 205 20.99 14.69 -7.62
N ARG A 206 22.28 14.94 -7.39
CA ARG A 206 22.73 15.79 -6.27
C ARG A 206 21.93 17.08 -6.29
N ALA A 207 21.34 17.46 -5.15
CA ALA A 207 20.60 18.71 -5.01
C ALA A 207 21.43 19.86 -5.60
N GLY A 208 20.86 20.55 -6.59
CA GLY A 208 21.51 21.72 -7.17
C GLY A 208 21.86 22.72 -6.06
N ARG A 209 23.12 23.14 -6.01
CA ARG A 209 23.62 24.16 -5.06
C ARG A 209 22.66 25.37 -5.10
N LYS A 210 22.13 25.79 -3.95
CA LYS A 210 21.30 27.00 -3.84
C LYS A 210 22.03 28.14 -4.55
N ARG A 211 21.45 28.72 -5.61
CA ARG A 211 21.91 30.01 -6.14
C ARG A 211 21.72 31.03 -5.03
N GLY A 212 22.82 31.60 -4.57
CA GLY A 212 22.81 32.64 -3.54
C GLY A 212 21.93 33.80 -3.98
N THR A 213 21.07 34.24 -3.08
CA THR A 213 20.34 35.50 -3.16
C THR A 213 21.37 36.63 -3.27
N GLN A 214 21.44 37.28 -4.43
CA GLN A 214 22.04 38.61 -4.53
C GLN A 214 20.92 39.61 -4.22
N HIS A 215 21.03 40.24 -3.06
CA HIS A 215 20.34 41.50 -2.79
C HIS A 215 21.13 42.61 -3.49
N ALA A 216 20.43 43.36 -4.34
CA ALA A 216 20.77 44.72 -4.74
C ALA A 216 19.47 45.52 -4.71
#